data_AF-A0A8J4S358-F1
#
_entry.id   AF-A0A8J4S358-F1
#
_cell.length_a   1.000
_cell.length_b   1.000
_cell.length_c   1.000
_cell.angle_alpha   90.00
_cell.angle_beta   90.00
_cell.angle_gamma   90.00
#
_symmetry.space_group_name_H-M   'P 1'
#
loop_
_entity.id
_entity.type
_entity.pdbx_description
1 polymer ?
#
loop_
_entity_poly.entity_id
_entity_poly.type
_entity_poly.pdbx_seq_one_letter_code
_entity_poly.pdbx_strand_id
1 'polypeptide(L)'
;MLRIPCLLRQVAVRRSFASFSDSQWPPQSRSRPRDGKPSRWGHPRSSGGGRYRDGSRSEKRPSGGTRTNNGEDVPQLAGEGVYGIHSVLQALESGHRQAHALYIREEKILTDGQRPKKKSAADVRTLQRIKELADAQKLDIKSTSKWMLNHITGDKPHQGVVLDAAPIQLQEFVPAEPSVFTESERSPVILVLDEIHDPQNFGAILRSAHFLGCAAVVVSDRNSAPLSPAVSRASVGALEVLVANNKLLNARNLHEMLAVSGDLGWRVVGASSGPNSITSTNLSADARPTILVMGNEHRGLRKNIRQCCEDIVIIPGQSTDEDTRVDSLNVSVASAILLYELLHH
;
A
#
# COMPACT_ATOMS: atom_id res chain seq x y z
N MET A 1 10.26 10.73 -10.26
CA MET A 1 10.88 11.80 -9.46
C MET A 1 10.24 13.11 -9.88
N LEU A 2 9.41 13.73 -9.04
CA LEU A 2 8.94 15.09 -9.33
C LEU A 2 10.14 16.03 -9.21
N ARG A 3 10.64 16.49 -10.35
CA ARG A 3 11.37 17.77 -10.42
C ARG A 3 10.31 18.80 -10.75
N ILE A 4 9.95 19.64 -9.77
CA ILE A 4 9.11 20.81 -9.99
C ILE A 4 10.07 22.00 -10.22
N PRO A 5 10.15 22.58 -11.43
CA PRO A 5 10.87 23.82 -11.63
C PRO A 5 10.04 24.99 -11.11
N CYS A 6 10.63 25.81 -10.24
CA CYS A 6 10.11 27.13 -9.89
C CYS A 6 10.03 28.01 -11.14
N LEU A 7 8.85 28.52 -11.44
CA LEU A 7 8.67 29.71 -12.27
C LEU A 7 7.75 30.69 -11.54
N LEU A 8 8.38 31.63 -10.84
CA LEU A 8 7.78 32.89 -10.42
C LEU A 8 7.52 33.75 -11.65
N ARG A 9 6.27 34.13 -11.90
CA ARG A 9 5.94 35.42 -12.52
C ARG A 9 4.63 35.95 -11.93
N GLN A 10 4.76 37.06 -11.21
CA GLN A 10 3.67 37.93 -10.78
C GLN A 10 2.91 38.46 -12.01
N VAL A 11 1.58 38.44 -11.96
CA VAL A 11 0.75 39.49 -12.56
C VAL A 11 -0.47 39.70 -11.65
N ALA A 12 -0.61 40.91 -11.14
CA ALA A 12 -1.79 41.40 -10.45
C ALA A 12 -2.91 41.72 -11.47
N VAL A 13 -4.15 41.34 -11.18
CA VAL A 13 -5.34 42.01 -11.76
C VAL A 13 -6.39 42.19 -10.67
N ARG A 14 -6.77 43.45 -10.46
CA ARG A 14 -7.85 43.90 -9.58
C ARG A 14 -9.21 43.86 -10.31
N ARG A 15 -10.24 43.44 -9.55
CA ARG A 15 -11.62 43.97 -9.43
C ARG A 15 -12.55 44.09 -10.66
N SER A 16 -13.73 43.43 -10.52
CA SER A 16 -15.09 44.02 -10.46
C SER A 16 -16.15 43.44 -11.43
N PHE A 17 -17.40 43.51 -10.92
CA PHE A 17 -18.72 43.25 -11.52
C PHE A 17 -19.20 41.79 -11.54
N ALA A 18 -20.45 41.44 -11.27
CA ALA A 18 -21.61 42.08 -10.65
C ALA A 18 -22.68 41.00 -10.48
N SER A 19 -23.62 41.24 -9.56
CA SER A 19 -24.86 40.51 -9.29
C SER A 19 -25.58 39.94 -10.53
N PHE A 20 -26.03 38.69 -10.43
CA PHE A 20 -27.17 38.20 -11.22
C PHE A 20 -28.13 37.43 -10.31
N SER A 21 -29.34 37.97 -10.21
CA SER A 21 -30.52 37.45 -9.53
C SER A 21 -31.26 36.41 -10.38
N ASP A 22 -31.88 35.47 -9.67
CA ASP A 22 -33.10 34.71 -9.95
C ASP A 22 -33.63 34.65 -11.40
N SER A 23 -33.83 33.42 -11.90
CA SER A 23 -35.17 32.81 -11.98
C SER A 23 -35.24 31.63 -12.97
N GLN A 24 -36.21 30.75 -12.70
CA GLN A 24 -36.88 29.80 -13.62
C GLN A 24 -36.31 28.38 -13.75
N TRP A 25 -36.67 27.51 -12.82
CA TRP A 25 -37.07 26.12 -13.12
C TRP A 25 -38.37 25.80 -12.33
N PRO A 26 -39.45 25.31 -12.97
CA PRO A 26 -40.71 25.02 -12.28
C PRO A 26 -40.70 23.64 -11.61
N PRO A 27 -41.49 23.43 -10.54
CA PRO A 27 -41.61 22.14 -9.84
C PRO A 27 -42.76 21.31 -10.41
N GLN A 28 -42.63 19.98 -10.44
CA GLN A 28 -43.80 19.10 -10.54
C GLN A 28 -43.71 17.90 -9.62
N SER A 29 -44.70 17.81 -8.74
CA SER A 29 -44.94 16.72 -7.81
C SER A 29 -46.23 15.97 -8.17
N ARG A 30 -46.16 14.63 -8.08
CA ARG A 30 -47.17 13.63 -7.67
C ARG A 30 -48.46 13.41 -8.50
N SER A 31 -48.62 12.17 -8.96
CA SER A 31 -49.82 11.34 -8.70
C SER A 31 -49.56 9.83 -8.99
N ARG A 32 -50.20 8.98 -8.17
CA ARG A 32 -50.44 7.50 -8.28
C ARG A 32 -51.98 7.31 -8.23
N PRO A 33 -52.63 6.12 -8.37
CA PRO A 33 -52.17 4.71 -8.51
C PRO A 33 -52.98 3.83 -9.53
N ARG A 34 -52.76 2.48 -9.46
CA ARG A 34 -53.58 1.32 -9.92
C ARG A 34 -53.37 0.85 -11.37
N ASP A 35 -53.27 -0.43 -11.76
CA ASP A 35 -53.42 -1.76 -11.16
C ASP A 35 -52.65 -2.78 -12.05
N GLY A 36 -52.34 -3.98 -11.55
CA GLY A 36 -52.07 -5.15 -12.41
C GLY A 36 -50.80 -5.98 -12.13
N LYS A 37 -50.95 -7.04 -11.34
CA LYS A 37 -50.18 -8.30 -11.41
C LYS A 37 -51.20 -9.42 -11.75
N PRO A 38 -50.85 -10.65 -12.23
CA PRO A 38 -49.58 -11.34 -11.99
C PRO A 38 -48.99 -12.26 -13.11
N SER A 39 -47.73 -12.65 -12.89
CA SER A 39 -47.06 -13.95 -13.15
C SER A 39 -47.28 -14.77 -14.44
N ARG A 40 -46.20 -15.01 -15.19
CA ARG A 40 -45.92 -16.31 -15.84
C ARG A 40 -44.51 -16.36 -16.46
N TRP A 41 -43.59 -17.11 -15.87
CA TRP A 41 -42.44 -17.65 -16.61
C TRP A 41 -42.34 -19.13 -16.31
N GLY A 42 -42.71 -19.91 -17.34
CA GLY A 42 -42.62 -21.36 -17.34
C GLY A 42 -41.22 -21.82 -17.75
N HIS A 43 -40.83 -22.97 -17.21
CA HIS A 43 -39.71 -23.78 -17.67
C HIS A 43 -39.94 -24.29 -19.10
N PRO A 44 -38.87 -24.49 -19.90
CA PRO A 44 -38.85 -25.54 -20.90
C PRO A 44 -38.03 -26.74 -20.43
N ARG A 45 -38.61 -27.92 -20.68
CA ARG A 45 -38.08 -29.25 -20.44
C ARG A 45 -37.05 -29.67 -21.50
N SER A 46 -36.07 -30.44 -21.02
CA SER A 46 -35.36 -31.59 -21.60
C SER A 46 -35.44 -31.91 -23.10
N SER A 47 -34.27 -32.14 -23.68
CA SER A 47 -33.90 -33.28 -24.55
C SER A 47 -32.38 -33.19 -24.76
N GLY A 48 -31.54 -34.21 -24.67
CA GLY A 48 -31.62 -35.65 -24.45
C GLY A 48 -30.21 -36.18 -24.80
N GLY A 49 -29.68 -37.16 -24.05
CA GLY A 49 -28.43 -37.83 -24.44
C GLY A 49 -27.51 -38.22 -23.28
N GLY A 50 -28.02 -39.02 -22.34
CA GLY A 50 -27.16 -39.75 -21.41
C GLY A 50 -26.50 -40.96 -22.08
N ARG A 51 -25.21 -41.15 -21.84
CA ARG A 51 -24.57 -42.48 -21.78
C ARG A 51 -23.69 -42.54 -20.53
N TYR A 52 -24.18 -43.25 -19.52
CA TYR A 52 -23.36 -44.03 -18.58
C TYR A 52 -22.81 -45.24 -19.37
N ARG A 53 -21.67 -45.88 -19.10
CA ARG A 53 -20.54 -45.76 -18.18
C ARG A 53 -19.58 -46.88 -18.64
N ASP A 54 -18.27 -46.65 -18.68
CA ASP A 54 -17.33 -47.75 -18.46
C ASP A 54 -16.20 -47.29 -17.55
N GLY A 55 -16.03 -48.06 -16.48
CA GLY A 55 -15.07 -47.83 -15.42
C GLY A 55 -13.73 -48.40 -15.83
N SER A 56 -12.84 -47.54 -16.31
CA SER A 56 -11.42 -47.73 -16.09
C SER A 56 -11.04 -46.90 -14.86
N ARG A 57 -10.42 -47.54 -13.87
CA ARG A 57 -9.78 -46.89 -12.72
C ARG A 57 -8.89 -45.76 -13.26
N SER A 58 -9.34 -44.51 -13.11
CA SER A 58 -8.42 -43.39 -13.27
C SER A 58 -7.55 -43.38 -12.03
N GLU A 59 -6.31 -43.83 -12.20
CA GLU A 59 -5.25 -43.46 -11.27
C GLU A 59 -5.33 -41.94 -11.09
N LYS A 60 -5.43 -41.50 -9.83
CA LYS A 60 -5.35 -40.08 -9.49
C LYS A 60 -4.05 -39.55 -10.08
N ARG A 61 -4.14 -38.88 -11.24
CA ARG A 61 -3.03 -38.15 -11.83
C ARG A 61 -2.55 -37.15 -10.78
N PRO A 62 -1.23 -37.07 -10.50
CA PRO A 62 -0.71 -36.04 -9.62
C PRO A 62 -1.14 -34.69 -10.20
N SER A 63 -1.51 -33.76 -9.32
CA SER A 63 -1.97 -32.42 -9.66
C SER A 63 -0.98 -31.72 -10.59
N GLY A 64 -1.19 -31.87 -11.90
CA GLY A 64 -0.33 -31.29 -12.92
C GLY A 64 -0.46 -29.78 -12.89
N GLY A 65 0.66 -29.08 -12.73
CA GLY A 65 0.71 -27.63 -12.73
C GLY A 65 0.07 -27.02 -13.97
N THR A 66 -0.30 -25.74 -13.88
CA THR A 66 -0.81 -25.00 -15.03
C THR A 66 0.24 -25.02 -16.14
N ARG A 67 -0.16 -25.47 -17.33
CA ARG A 67 0.70 -25.51 -18.52
C ARG A 67 0.36 -24.36 -19.45
N THR A 68 1.37 -23.81 -20.10
CA THR A 68 1.17 -22.88 -21.21
C THR A 68 0.62 -23.63 -22.42
N ASN A 69 0.02 -22.92 -23.38
CA ASN A 69 -0.39 -23.50 -24.66
C ASN A 69 0.78 -24.12 -25.45
N ASN A 70 2.02 -23.74 -25.11
CA ASN A 70 3.24 -24.25 -25.72
C ASN A 70 3.83 -25.45 -24.95
N GLY A 71 3.14 -25.96 -23.91
CA GLY A 71 3.56 -27.12 -23.13
C GLY A 71 4.60 -26.84 -22.05
N GLU A 72 5.07 -25.60 -21.89
CA GLU A 72 5.93 -25.21 -20.77
C GLU A 72 5.14 -25.20 -19.45
N ASP A 73 5.72 -25.77 -18.40
CA ASP A 73 5.16 -25.71 -17.05
C ASP A 73 5.33 -24.30 -16.47
N VAL A 74 4.29 -23.76 -15.85
CA VAL A 74 4.39 -22.50 -15.10
C VAL A 74 5.38 -22.69 -13.95
N PRO A 75 6.36 -21.77 -13.78
CA PRO A 75 7.29 -21.84 -12.66
C PRO A 75 6.54 -21.81 -11.33
N GLN A 76 6.77 -22.83 -10.51
CA GLN A 76 6.36 -22.81 -9.11
C GLN A 76 7.41 -22.02 -8.35
N LEU A 77 6.99 -20.92 -7.71
CA LEU A 77 7.90 -20.12 -6.89
C LEU A 77 8.24 -20.89 -5.61
N ALA A 78 9.49 -20.79 -5.16
CA ALA A 78 9.91 -21.32 -3.87
C ALA A 78 9.41 -20.45 -2.71
N GLY A 79 9.32 -19.13 -2.92
CA GLY A 79 8.75 -18.18 -1.99
C GLY A 79 7.60 -17.38 -2.62
N GLU A 80 7.69 -16.06 -2.56
CA GLU A 80 6.74 -15.13 -3.15
C GLU A 80 7.37 -14.32 -4.29
N GLY A 81 6.54 -13.94 -5.27
CA GLY A 81 6.99 -13.19 -6.43
C GLY A 81 7.01 -11.70 -6.14
N VAL A 82 8.14 -11.16 -5.69
CA VAL A 82 8.35 -9.72 -5.56
C VAL A 82 8.44 -9.12 -6.97
N TYR A 83 7.63 -8.09 -7.27
CA TYR A 83 7.51 -7.57 -8.63
C TYR A 83 7.57 -6.05 -8.70
N GLY A 84 7.90 -5.54 -9.89
CA GLY A 84 8.13 -4.13 -10.14
C GLY A 84 9.59 -3.76 -9.94
N ILE A 85 10.07 -2.85 -10.80
CA ILE A 85 11.50 -2.59 -10.98
C ILE A 85 12.16 -2.11 -9.67
N HIS A 86 11.51 -1.19 -8.95
CA HIS A 86 12.10 -0.63 -7.73
C HIS A 86 12.03 -1.60 -6.56
N SER A 87 10.95 -2.36 -6.43
CA SER A 87 10.78 -3.37 -5.38
C SER A 87 11.79 -4.50 -5.51
N VAL A 88 11.99 -5.01 -6.73
CA VAL A 88 13.01 -6.03 -7.02
C VAL A 88 14.42 -5.48 -6.80
N LEU A 89 14.70 -4.25 -7.24
CA LEU A 89 15.99 -3.61 -6.99
C LEU A 89 16.29 -3.54 -5.48
N GLN A 90 15.37 -2.98 -4.69
CA GLN A 90 15.60 -2.80 -3.25
C GLN A 90 15.66 -4.14 -2.50
N ALA A 91 14.89 -5.15 -2.91
CA ALA A 91 14.99 -6.49 -2.35
C ALA A 91 16.39 -7.10 -2.58
N LEU A 92 16.95 -6.95 -3.79
CA LEU A 92 18.30 -7.42 -4.12
C LEU A 92 19.41 -6.61 -3.43
N GLU A 93 19.29 -5.28 -3.40
CA GLU A 93 20.29 -4.40 -2.80
C GLU A 93 20.36 -4.55 -1.28
N SER A 94 19.20 -4.70 -0.63
CA SER A 94 19.13 -4.85 0.81
C SER A 94 19.53 -6.23 1.32
N GLY A 95 19.35 -7.28 0.49
CA GLY A 95 19.78 -8.64 0.79
C GLY A 95 19.13 -9.28 2.02
N HIS A 96 18.07 -8.69 2.58
CA HIS A 96 17.42 -9.20 3.80
C HIS A 96 16.53 -10.41 3.54
N ARG A 97 16.13 -10.66 2.27
CA ARG A 97 15.40 -11.86 1.86
C ARG A 97 16.34 -12.84 1.18
N GLN A 98 16.09 -14.12 1.39
CA GLN A 98 16.68 -15.15 0.55
C GLN A 98 16.05 -15.10 -0.85
N ALA A 99 16.85 -14.80 -1.87
CA ALA A 99 16.45 -14.83 -3.27
C ALA A 99 16.69 -16.22 -3.88
N HIS A 100 15.73 -16.72 -4.67
CA HIS A 100 15.78 -18.04 -5.30
C HIS A 100 16.05 -17.97 -6.81
N ALA A 101 15.33 -17.10 -7.52
CA ALA A 101 15.45 -16.95 -8.96
C ALA A 101 14.93 -15.57 -9.42
N LEU A 102 15.48 -15.06 -10.52
CA LEU A 102 15.05 -13.82 -11.15
C LEU A 102 14.39 -14.11 -12.51
N TYR A 103 13.14 -13.70 -12.68
CA TYR A 103 12.41 -13.83 -13.93
C TYR A 103 12.35 -12.47 -14.65
N ILE A 104 12.90 -12.41 -15.85
CA ILE A 104 12.93 -11.18 -16.67
C ILE A 104 12.17 -11.41 -17.97
N ARG A 105 11.38 -10.42 -18.37
CA ARG A 105 10.68 -10.45 -19.64
C ARG A 105 11.67 -10.46 -20.81
N GLU A 106 11.51 -11.43 -21.70
CA GLU A 106 12.15 -11.45 -23.02
C GLU A 106 11.75 -10.23 -23.84
N GLU A 107 12.76 -9.51 -24.32
CA GLU A 107 12.56 -8.47 -25.32
C GLU A 107 12.48 -9.13 -26.69
N LYS A 108 11.25 -9.33 -27.20
CA LYS A 108 11.07 -9.73 -28.60
C LYS A 108 11.51 -8.57 -29.50
N ILE A 109 12.46 -8.84 -30.38
CA ILE A 109 12.73 -7.99 -31.54
C ILE A 109 11.47 -8.08 -32.41
N LEU A 110 10.65 -7.02 -32.39
CA LEU A 110 9.46 -6.94 -33.24
C LEU A 110 9.94 -6.78 -34.68
N THR A 111 9.81 -7.84 -35.48
CA THR A 111 10.17 -7.86 -36.90
C THR A 111 9.24 -7.02 -37.76
N ASP A 112 8.10 -6.60 -37.21
CA ASP A 112 7.00 -6.01 -37.97
C ASP A 112 6.52 -4.71 -37.33
N GLY A 113 7.23 -3.59 -37.61
CA GLY A 113 6.79 -2.18 -37.50
C GLY A 113 6.25 -1.62 -36.16
N GLN A 114 5.82 -2.47 -35.23
CA GLN A 114 5.29 -2.11 -33.94
C GLN A 114 6.48 -1.76 -33.05
N ARG A 115 6.64 -0.46 -32.81
CA ARG A 115 7.63 0.00 -31.82
C ARG A 115 7.17 -0.49 -30.43
N PRO A 116 8.01 -1.24 -29.69
CA PRO A 116 7.67 -1.56 -28.31
C PRO A 116 7.44 -0.25 -27.54
N LYS A 117 6.51 -0.24 -26.58
CA LYS A 117 6.36 0.89 -25.65
C LYS A 117 7.74 1.21 -25.07
N LYS A 118 8.29 2.38 -25.42
CA LYS A 118 9.65 2.77 -25.07
C LYS A 118 9.76 2.83 -23.54
N LYS A 119 10.51 1.91 -22.95
CA LYS A 119 10.86 1.99 -21.52
C LYS A 119 11.59 3.31 -21.28
N SER A 120 11.39 3.93 -20.12
CA SER A 120 12.15 5.14 -19.81
C SER A 120 13.64 4.79 -19.70
N ALA A 121 14.52 5.75 -20.00
CA ALA A 121 15.96 5.55 -19.83
C ALA A 121 16.35 5.25 -18.36
N ALA A 122 15.51 5.67 -17.40
CA ALA A 122 15.67 5.29 -16.00
C ALA A 122 15.37 3.80 -15.80
N ASP A 123 14.23 3.31 -16.30
CA ASP A 123 13.83 1.90 -16.15
C ASP A 123 14.85 0.94 -16.79
N VAL A 124 15.41 1.31 -17.95
CA VAL A 124 16.45 0.50 -18.61
C VAL A 124 17.69 0.38 -17.73
N ARG A 125 18.15 1.49 -17.14
CA ARG A 125 19.30 1.49 -16.23
C ARG A 125 19.03 0.67 -14.97
N THR A 126 17.83 0.79 -14.40
CA THR A 126 17.49 0.02 -13.21
C THR A 126 17.37 -1.48 -13.50
N LEU A 127 16.80 -1.87 -14.65
CA LEU A 127 16.78 -3.28 -15.06
C LEU A 127 18.19 -3.85 -15.28
N GLN A 128 19.10 -3.06 -15.83
CA GLN A 128 20.49 -3.47 -15.97
C GLN A 128 21.14 -3.67 -14.60
N ARG A 129 20.92 -2.75 -13.66
CA ARG A 129 21.40 -2.87 -12.28
C ARG A 129 20.86 -4.12 -11.57
N ILE A 130 19.58 -4.45 -11.77
CA ILE A 130 18.96 -5.66 -11.23
C ILE A 130 19.67 -6.92 -11.76
N LYS A 131 19.99 -6.99 -13.05
CA LYS A 131 20.73 -8.11 -13.64
C LYS A 131 22.11 -8.26 -13.03
N GLU A 132 22.85 -7.15 -12.92
CA GLU A 132 24.19 -7.14 -12.31
C GLU A 132 24.17 -7.66 -10.87
N LEU A 133 23.18 -7.24 -10.07
CA LEU A 133 23.04 -7.70 -8.69
C LEU A 133 22.67 -9.18 -8.63
N ALA A 134 21.80 -9.66 -9.50
CA ALA A 134 21.42 -11.06 -9.56
C ALA A 134 22.59 -11.96 -10.00
N ASP A 135 23.37 -11.54 -10.99
CA ASP A 135 24.59 -12.22 -11.42
C ASP A 135 25.63 -12.25 -10.29
N ALA A 136 25.83 -11.13 -9.60
CA ALA A 136 26.74 -11.05 -8.45
C ALA A 136 26.33 -11.99 -7.30
N GLN A 137 25.02 -12.16 -7.08
CA GLN A 137 24.45 -13.10 -6.11
C GLN A 137 24.36 -14.54 -6.65
N LYS A 138 24.79 -14.81 -7.89
CA LYS A 138 24.72 -16.11 -8.57
C LYS A 138 23.29 -16.68 -8.64
N LEU A 139 22.30 -15.82 -8.79
CA LEU A 139 20.90 -16.22 -8.95
C LEU A 139 20.66 -16.79 -10.34
N ASP A 140 19.74 -17.76 -10.42
CA ASP A 140 19.25 -18.26 -11.70
C ASP A 140 18.38 -17.21 -12.39
N ILE A 141 18.89 -16.61 -13.49
CA ILE A 141 18.19 -15.59 -14.27
C ILE A 141 17.46 -16.26 -15.43
N LYS A 142 16.13 -16.31 -15.34
CA LYS A 142 15.25 -16.90 -16.34
C LYS A 142 14.61 -15.83 -17.21
N SER A 143 14.92 -15.88 -18.50
CA SER A 143 14.18 -15.11 -19.50
C SER A 143 12.81 -15.75 -19.75
N THR A 144 11.74 -14.96 -19.76
CA THR A 144 10.37 -15.48 -19.87
C THR A 144 9.41 -14.53 -20.61
N SER A 145 8.25 -15.06 -20.99
CA SER A 145 7.20 -14.29 -21.66
C SER A 145 6.44 -13.36 -20.70
N LYS A 146 5.81 -12.31 -21.27
CA LYS A 146 4.89 -11.43 -20.50
C LYS A 146 3.75 -12.24 -19.87
N TRP A 147 3.22 -13.23 -20.59
CA TRP A 147 2.12 -14.06 -20.11
C TRP A 147 2.51 -14.81 -18.83
N MET A 148 3.73 -15.35 -18.78
CA MET A 148 4.21 -16.06 -17.59
C MET A 148 4.37 -15.13 -16.39
N LEU A 149 4.93 -13.92 -16.59
CA LEU A 149 5.03 -12.93 -15.51
C LEU A 149 3.64 -12.47 -15.02
N ASN A 150 2.68 -12.27 -15.92
CA ASN A 150 1.29 -12.00 -15.57
C ASN A 150 0.73 -13.13 -14.70
N HIS A 151 0.94 -14.38 -15.10
CA HIS A 151 0.46 -15.53 -14.34
C HIS A 151 1.08 -15.60 -12.94
N ILE A 152 2.40 -15.46 -12.83
CA ILE A 152 3.13 -15.46 -11.54
C ILE A 152 2.62 -14.36 -10.61
N THR A 153 2.29 -13.19 -11.16
CA THR A 153 1.92 -12.02 -10.35
C THR A 153 0.42 -11.83 -10.16
N GLY A 154 -0.42 -12.66 -10.79
CA GLY A 154 -1.88 -12.48 -10.83
C GLY A 154 -2.28 -11.20 -11.56
N ASP A 155 -1.72 -10.97 -12.74
CA ASP A 155 -1.94 -9.81 -13.62
C ASP A 155 -1.57 -8.45 -13.01
N LYS A 156 -0.77 -8.43 -11.94
CA LYS A 156 -0.28 -7.21 -11.30
C LYS A 156 0.80 -6.54 -12.15
N PRO A 157 1.02 -5.21 -12.03
CA PRO A 157 1.94 -4.46 -12.88
C PRO A 157 3.42 -4.73 -12.54
N HIS A 158 3.92 -5.88 -12.99
CA HIS A 158 5.25 -6.41 -12.72
C HIS A 158 6.39 -5.69 -13.46
N GLN A 159 6.07 -4.84 -14.45
CA GLN A 159 7.06 -4.04 -15.21
C GLN A 159 8.17 -4.86 -15.91
N GLY A 160 7.88 -6.14 -16.17
CA GLY A 160 8.80 -7.05 -16.87
C GLY A 160 9.86 -7.71 -15.99
N VAL A 161 9.72 -7.65 -14.66
CA VAL A 161 10.65 -8.31 -13.73
C VAL A 161 9.91 -8.86 -12.52
N VAL A 162 10.28 -10.07 -12.09
CA VAL A 162 9.82 -10.72 -10.87
C VAL A 162 10.99 -11.43 -10.20
N LEU A 163 11.14 -11.24 -8.90
CA LEU A 163 12.10 -11.96 -8.06
C LEU A 163 11.33 -12.98 -7.22
N ASP A 164 11.72 -14.24 -7.30
CA ASP A 164 11.30 -15.26 -6.34
C ASP A 164 12.14 -15.11 -5.08
N ALA A 165 11.50 -14.73 -3.97
CA ALA A 165 12.17 -14.49 -2.70
C ALA A 165 11.37 -15.02 -1.52
N ALA A 166 12.05 -15.33 -0.43
CA ALA A 166 11.42 -15.68 0.83
C ALA A 166 10.50 -14.54 1.34
N PRO A 167 9.40 -14.88 2.06
CA PRO A 167 8.52 -13.89 2.67
C PRO A 167 9.26 -13.07 3.74
N ILE A 168 8.80 -11.84 3.98
CA ILE A 168 9.32 -11.01 5.06
C ILE A 168 8.95 -11.61 6.42
N GLN A 169 9.93 -11.63 7.32
CA GLN A 169 9.72 -11.87 8.74
C GLN A 169 10.09 -10.59 9.51
N LEU A 170 9.19 -10.13 10.37
CA LEU A 170 9.44 -9.00 11.24
C LEU A 170 9.92 -9.45 12.61
N GLN A 171 10.76 -8.62 13.21
CA GLN A 171 11.12 -8.74 14.62
C GLN A 171 10.07 -8.00 15.48
N GLU A 172 9.88 -8.51 16.69
CA GLU A 172 8.99 -7.89 17.67
C GLU A 172 9.62 -6.60 18.22
N PHE A 173 8.83 -5.53 18.23
CA PHE A 173 9.24 -4.26 18.83
C PHE A 173 9.31 -4.43 20.35
N VAL A 174 10.46 -4.07 20.92
CA VAL A 174 10.67 -4.02 22.37
C VAL A 174 10.64 -2.54 22.80
N PRO A 175 9.68 -2.12 23.64
CA PRO A 175 9.65 -0.77 24.17
C PRO A 175 10.97 -0.39 24.83
N ALA A 176 11.47 0.79 24.48
CA ALA A 176 12.72 1.35 24.99
C ALA A 176 12.57 2.85 25.16
N GLU A 177 13.43 3.46 25.99
CA GLU A 177 13.43 4.91 26.16
C GLU A 177 13.76 5.64 24.84
N PRO A 178 13.22 6.85 24.63
CA PRO A 178 13.54 7.67 23.45
C PRO A 178 15.03 7.91 23.23
N SER A 179 15.81 7.93 24.31
CA SER A 179 17.27 8.13 24.32
C SER A 179 18.04 7.09 23.50
N VAL A 180 17.44 5.94 23.18
CA VAL A 180 18.04 4.90 22.33
C VAL A 180 18.00 5.28 20.84
N PHE A 181 17.10 6.18 20.43
CA PHE A 181 16.89 6.56 19.05
C PHE A 181 17.67 7.84 18.69
N THR A 182 19.00 7.77 18.69
CA THR A 182 19.91 8.93 18.54
C THR A 182 20.39 9.19 17.10
N GLU A 183 19.74 8.60 16.10
CA GLU A 183 20.19 8.69 14.71
C GLU A 183 20.04 10.09 14.09
N SER A 184 19.33 10.99 14.78
CA SER A 184 19.07 12.36 14.36
C SER A 184 19.18 13.31 15.56
N GLU A 185 19.56 14.56 15.29
CA GLU A 185 19.47 15.64 16.29
C GLU A 185 18.01 16.03 16.60
N ARG A 186 17.06 15.53 15.80
CA ARG A 186 15.61 15.75 16.00
C ARG A 186 15.04 14.72 16.97
N SER A 187 13.99 15.10 17.68
CA SER A 187 13.24 14.18 18.52
C SER A 187 12.67 13.03 17.70
N PRO A 188 12.83 11.78 18.15
CA PRO A 188 12.46 10.62 17.37
C PRO A 188 10.94 10.50 17.28
N VAL A 189 10.47 10.06 16.11
CA VAL A 189 9.06 9.74 15.85
C VAL A 189 8.94 8.29 15.46
N ILE A 190 8.13 7.53 16.20
CA ILE A 190 7.72 6.17 15.84
C ILE A 190 6.30 6.22 15.30
N LEU A 191 6.08 5.59 14.15
CA LEU A 191 4.75 5.45 13.57
C LEU A 191 4.17 4.08 13.93
N VAL A 192 3.01 4.05 14.55
CA VAL A 192 2.26 2.83 14.85
C VAL A 192 1.07 2.70 13.92
N LEU A 193 0.93 1.56 13.26
CA LEU A 193 -0.17 1.24 12.34
C LEU A 193 -1.06 0.16 12.96
N ASP A 194 -2.26 0.54 13.35
CA ASP A 194 -3.25 -0.35 13.95
C ASP A 194 -4.30 -0.78 12.92
N GLU A 195 -4.22 -2.04 12.49
CA GLU A 195 -5.19 -2.69 11.59
C GLU A 195 -5.35 -1.99 10.21
N ILE A 196 -4.23 -1.65 9.55
CA ILE A 196 -4.25 -1.14 8.17
C ILE A 196 -4.44 -2.31 7.21
N HIS A 197 -5.59 -2.37 6.53
CA HIS A 197 -5.99 -3.54 5.74
C HIS A 197 -5.73 -3.42 4.25
N ASP A 198 -5.62 -2.21 3.71
CA ASP A 198 -5.35 -2.02 2.27
C ASP A 198 -3.84 -2.00 1.98
N PRO A 199 -3.31 -2.94 1.15
CA PRO A 199 -1.91 -2.95 0.75
C PRO A 199 -1.43 -1.66 0.06
N GLN A 200 -2.32 -0.92 -0.63
CA GLN A 200 -1.96 0.35 -1.26
C GLN A 200 -1.72 1.43 -0.23
N ASN A 201 -2.67 1.63 0.69
CA ASN A 201 -2.49 2.54 1.82
C ASN A 201 -1.26 2.17 2.66
N PHE A 202 -1.10 0.89 2.99
CA PHE A 202 0.03 0.42 3.78
C PHE A 202 1.38 0.75 3.11
N GLY A 203 1.53 0.40 1.82
CA GLY A 203 2.75 0.71 1.09
C GLY A 203 3.01 2.21 0.96
N ALA A 204 1.97 3.01 0.73
CA ALA A 204 2.08 4.47 0.67
C ALA A 204 2.53 5.08 2.01
N ILE A 205 2.01 4.58 3.14
CA ILE A 205 2.43 4.99 4.48
C ILE A 205 3.90 4.65 4.71
N LEU A 206 4.32 3.41 4.46
CA LEU A 206 5.72 3.00 4.64
C LEU A 206 6.68 3.86 3.83
N ARG A 207 6.29 4.18 2.60
CA ARG A 207 7.08 5.06 1.74
C ARG A 207 7.20 6.47 2.31
N SER A 208 6.11 7.05 2.81
CA SER A 208 6.11 8.37 3.45
C SER A 208 6.95 8.35 4.73
N ALA A 209 6.79 7.33 5.57
CA ALA A 209 7.54 7.16 6.82
C ALA A 209 9.06 7.07 6.57
N HIS A 210 9.46 6.23 5.62
CA HIS A 210 10.86 6.12 5.21
C HIS A 210 11.39 7.46 4.65
N PHE A 211 10.63 8.11 3.77
CA PHE A 211 11.06 9.35 3.12
C PHE A 211 11.21 10.52 4.10
N LEU A 212 10.30 10.64 5.06
CA LEU A 212 10.30 11.72 6.06
C LEU A 212 11.29 11.47 7.20
N GLY A 213 11.80 10.24 7.35
CA GLY A 213 12.79 9.92 8.37
C GLY A 213 12.20 9.52 9.72
N CYS A 214 11.10 8.73 9.71
CA CYS A 214 10.64 8.08 10.93
C CYS A 214 11.73 7.19 11.54
N ALA A 215 11.84 7.19 12.86
CA ALA A 215 12.80 6.36 13.58
C ALA A 215 12.48 4.87 13.41
N ALA A 216 11.20 4.51 13.57
CA ALA A 216 10.70 3.18 13.29
C ALA A 216 9.21 3.23 12.89
N VAL A 217 8.75 2.16 12.24
CA VAL A 217 7.34 1.86 12.01
C VAL A 217 7.01 0.54 12.72
N VAL A 218 5.98 0.56 13.56
CA VAL A 218 5.48 -0.62 14.27
C VAL A 218 4.08 -0.96 13.76
N VAL A 219 3.86 -2.21 13.37
CA VAL A 219 2.59 -2.67 12.82
C VAL A 219 1.93 -3.70 13.74
N SER A 220 0.60 -3.74 13.75
CA SER A 220 -0.11 -4.82 14.45
C SER A 220 0.22 -6.18 13.82
N ASP A 221 0.56 -7.17 14.65
CA ASP A 221 0.85 -8.54 14.20
C ASP A 221 -0.38 -9.24 13.60
N ARG A 222 -1.58 -8.80 14.00
CA ARG A 222 -2.87 -9.34 13.57
C ARG A 222 -3.70 -8.27 12.90
N ASN A 223 -4.64 -8.72 12.07
CA ASN A 223 -5.65 -7.88 11.41
C ASN A 223 -5.06 -6.70 10.62
N SER A 224 -3.85 -6.84 10.08
CA SER A 224 -3.27 -5.90 9.12
C SER A 224 -3.06 -6.61 7.78
N ALA A 225 -2.92 -5.83 6.71
CA ALA A 225 -2.50 -6.35 5.41
C ALA A 225 -1.17 -7.11 5.56
N PRO A 226 -1.03 -8.30 4.94
CA PRO A 226 0.25 -9.00 4.95
C PRO A 226 1.30 -8.17 4.21
N LEU A 227 2.57 -8.30 4.64
CA LEU A 227 3.75 -7.70 3.98
C LEU A 227 4.08 -8.40 2.66
N SER A 228 3.11 -8.33 1.76
CA SER A 228 3.11 -9.02 0.47
C SER A 228 3.87 -8.23 -0.60
N PRO A 229 4.16 -8.86 -1.75
CA PRO A 229 4.70 -8.17 -2.92
C PRO A 229 3.87 -6.96 -3.37
N ALA A 230 2.57 -6.92 -3.04
CA ALA A 230 1.73 -5.76 -3.31
C ALA A 230 2.10 -4.54 -2.46
N VAL A 231 2.41 -4.74 -1.17
CA VAL A 231 2.90 -3.66 -0.28
C VAL A 231 4.30 -3.23 -0.71
N SER A 232 5.18 -4.18 -1.07
CA SER A 232 6.50 -3.86 -1.63
C SER A 232 6.39 -3.00 -2.89
N ARG A 233 5.44 -3.34 -3.78
CA ARG A 233 5.17 -2.56 -5.00
C ARG A 233 4.63 -1.17 -4.71
N ALA A 234 3.64 -1.07 -3.82
CA ALA A 234 2.98 0.19 -3.46
C ALA A 234 3.95 1.15 -2.77
N SER A 235 4.85 0.62 -1.93
CA SER A 235 5.91 1.40 -1.26
C SER A 235 7.09 1.77 -2.14
N VAL A 236 7.13 1.27 -3.39
CA VAL A 236 8.25 1.48 -4.33
C VAL A 236 9.59 1.02 -3.74
N GLY A 237 9.56 -0.10 -3.01
CA GLY A 237 10.74 -0.70 -2.38
C GLY A 237 11.09 -0.16 -1.00
N ALA A 238 10.40 0.86 -0.48
CA ALA A 238 10.65 1.37 0.87
C ALA A 238 10.41 0.31 1.96
N LEU A 239 9.46 -0.63 1.73
CA LEU A 239 9.28 -1.80 2.59
C LEU A 239 10.60 -2.57 2.78
N GLU A 240 11.29 -2.87 1.67
CA GLU A 240 12.51 -3.67 1.68
C GLU A 240 13.63 -2.97 2.46
N VAL A 241 13.74 -1.65 2.31
CA VAL A 241 14.74 -0.83 3.01
C VAL A 241 14.45 -0.72 4.50
N LEU A 242 13.19 -0.53 4.89
CA LEU A 242 12.81 -0.44 6.30
C LEU A 242 13.08 -1.75 7.05
N VAL A 243 12.78 -2.89 6.43
CA VAL A 243 13.06 -4.21 7.04
C VAL A 243 14.56 -4.43 7.20
N ALA A 244 15.35 -4.16 6.16
CA ALA A 244 16.79 -4.37 6.20
C ALA A 244 17.52 -3.51 7.24
N ASN A 245 16.97 -2.33 7.55
CA ASN A 245 17.51 -1.44 8.58
C ASN A 245 16.89 -1.67 9.98
N ASN A 246 16.13 -2.75 10.18
CA ASN A 246 15.40 -3.04 11.44
C ASN A 246 14.47 -1.89 11.90
N LYS A 247 13.90 -1.14 10.94
CA LYS A 247 13.00 0.00 11.18
C LYS A 247 11.53 -0.33 10.92
N LEU A 248 11.20 -1.53 10.45
CA LEU A 248 9.84 -2.04 10.41
C LEU A 248 9.74 -3.24 11.35
N LEU A 249 8.85 -3.14 12.33
CA LEU A 249 8.74 -4.08 13.45
C LEU A 249 7.25 -4.43 13.68
N ASN A 250 6.96 -5.57 14.30
CA ASN A 250 5.60 -5.93 14.68
C ASN A 250 5.39 -5.82 16.19
N ALA A 251 4.13 -5.66 16.60
CA ALA A 251 3.73 -5.75 18.00
C ALA A 251 2.57 -6.73 18.13
N ARG A 252 2.73 -7.73 19.00
CA ARG A 252 1.67 -8.71 19.31
C ARG A 252 0.53 -8.09 20.11
N ASN A 253 0.87 -7.21 21.05
CA ASN A 253 -0.08 -6.48 21.89
C ASN A 253 0.23 -4.99 21.85
N LEU A 254 -0.42 -4.27 20.92
CA LEU A 254 -0.22 -2.83 20.76
C LEU A 254 -0.61 -2.02 22.01
N HIS A 255 -1.64 -2.44 22.75
CA HIS A 255 -2.08 -1.71 23.94
C HIS A 255 -1.00 -1.73 25.03
N GLU A 256 -0.46 -2.91 25.32
CA GLU A 256 0.61 -3.08 26.31
C GLU A 256 1.90 -2.38 25.86
N MET A 257 2.26 -2.53 24.58
CA MET A 257 3.40 -1.83 23.99
C MET A 257 3.29 -0.32 24.17
N LEU A 258 2.12 0.27 23.88
CA LEU A 258 1.90 1.72 23.99
C LEU A 258 1.91 2.19 25.45
N ALA A 259 1.29 1.43 26.36
CA ALA A 259 1.29 1.75 27.78
C ALA A 259 2.72 1.80 28.35
N VAL A 260 3.51 0.75 28.08
CA VAL A 260 4.92 0.69 28.51
C VAL A 260 5.74 1.81 27.87
N SER A 261 5.55 2.09 26.58
CA SER A 261 6.25 3.21 25.93
C SER A 261 5.90 4.56 26.57
N GLY A 262 4.64 4.78 26.96
CA GLY A 262 4.23 5.99 27.69
C GLY A 262 4.98 6.14 29.01
N ASP A 263 5.08 5.07 29.79
CA ASP A 263 5.84 5.04 31.06
C ASP A 263 7.34 5.30 30.84
N LEU A 264 7.89 4.94 29.68
CA LEU A 264 9.28 5.20 29.27
C LEU A 264 9.52 6.61 28.72
N GLY A 265 8.53 7.50 28.78
CA GLY A 265 8.66 8.91 28.41
C GLY A 265 8.32 9.22 26.95
N TRP A 266 7.66 8.30 26.24
CA TRP A 266 7.10 8.62 24.93
C TRP A 266 5.78 9.37 25.06
N ARG A 267 5.63 10.45 24.28
CA ARG A 267 4.32 11.07 24.05
C ARG A 267 3.53 10.21 23.07
N VAL A 268 2.43 9.60 23.51
CA VAL A 268 1.57 8.77 22.64
C VAL A 268 0.44 9.62 22.07
N VAL A 269 0.40 9.77 20.75
CA VAL A 269 -0.57 10.62 20.05
C VAL A 269 -1.39 9.78 19.08
N GLY A 270 -2.71 9.80 19.22
CA GLY A 270 -3.62 9.09 18.34
C GLY A 270 -4.20 9.98 17.24
N ALA A 271 -4.14 9.56 15.98
CA ALA A 271 -4.82 10.24 14.88
C ALA A 271 -6.30 9.82 14.81
N SER A 272 -7.20 10.71 15.25
CA SER A 272 -8.65 10.48 15.21
C SER A 272 -9.41 11.80 15.34
N SER A 273 -10.61 11.85 14.79
CA SER A 273 -11.56 12.91 15.12
C SER A 273 -12.16 12.68 16.51
N GLY A 274 -12.40 13.75 17.27
CA GLY A 274 -13.06 13.65 18.57
C GLY A 274 -13.18 14.98 19.30
N PRO A 275 -13.99 15.03 20.38
CA PRO A 275 -14.01 16.19 21.27
C PRO A 275 -12.62 16.39 21.88
N ASN A 276 -12.16 17.65 21.96
CA ASN A 276 -10.85 18.06 22.47
C ASN A 276 -9.64 17.59 21.65
N SER A 277 -9.81 17.22 20.38
CA SER A 277 -8.67 16.94 19.51
C SER A 277 -7.81 18.19 19.31
N ILE A 278 -6.50 18.05 19.44
CA ILE A 278 -5.54 19.11 19.09
C ILE A 278 -5.35 19.15 17.57
N THR A 279 -5.06 20.33 17.03
CA THR A 279 -4.73 20.47 15.61
C THR A 279 -3.31 19.99 15.33
N SER A 280 -3.06 19.54 14.10
CA SER A 280 -1.72 19.16 13.64
C SER A 280 -0.66 20.26 13.83
N THR A 281 -1.05 21.54 13.82
CA THR A 281 -0.16 22.68 14.09
C THR A 281 0.26 22.82 15.55
N ASN A 282 -0.61 22.41 16.49
CA ASN A 282 -0.26 22.42 17.92
C ASN A 282 0.58 21.20 18.27
N LEU A 283 0.45 20.13 17.50
CA LEU A 283 1.25 18.93 17.65
C LEU A 283 2.75 19.22 17.46
N SER A 284 3.09 20.01 16.43
CA SER A 284 4.48 20.35 16.08
C SER A 284 5.16 21.36 17.02
N ALA A 285 4.40 22.13 17.79
CA ALA A 285 4.97 23.06 18.77
C ALA A 285 5.66 22.37 19.96
N ASP A 286 5.40 21.07 20.16
CA ASP A 286 5.93 20.26 21.25
C ASP A 286 6.92 19.22 20.69
N ALA A 287 8.21 19.52 20.80
CA ALA A 287 9.31 18.71 20.27
C ALA A 287 9.61 17.46 21.13
N ARG A 288 8.64 16.89 21.85
CA ARG A 288 8.83 15.63 22.60
C ARG A 288 8.94 14.42 21.67
N PRO A 289 9.74 13.39 22.04
CA PRO A 289 9.70 12.10 21.39
C PRO A 289 8.29 11.55 21.32
N THR A 290 7.83 11.22 20.11
CA THR A 290 6.40 10.97 19.86
C THR A 290 6.17 9.61 19.21
N ILE A 291 5.21 8.87 19.75
CA ILE A 291 4.60 7.72 19.07
C ILE A 291 3.29 8.20 18.43
N LEU A 292 3.27 8.26 17.10
CA LEU A 292 2.06 8.59 16.34
C LEU A 292 1.31 7.30 15.98
N VAL A 293 0.06 7.17 16.42
CA VAL A 293 -0.78 6.00 16.17
C VAL A 293 -1.82 6.32 15.09
N MET A 294 -1.77 5.59 13.99
CA MET A 294 -2.77 5.62 12.92
C MET A 294 -3.69 4.41 13.04
N GLY A 295 -4.99 4.66 13.10
CA GLY A 295 -6.00 3.61 13.20
C GLY A 295 -6.45 3.06 11.86
N ASN A 296 -7.38 2.11 11.95
CA ASN A 296 -8.02 1.49 10.80
C ASN A 296 -8.68 2.55 9.90
N GLU A 297 -8.67 2.30 8.58
CA GLU A 297 -9.15 3.27 7.59
C GLU A 297 -10.64 3.64 7.74
N HIS A 298 -11.44 2.73 8.29
CA HIS A 298 -12.89 2.89 8.42
C HIS A 298 -13.31 3.10 9.87
N ARG A 299 -12.70 2.34 10.79
CA ARG A 299 -13.08 2.36 12.22
C ARG A 299 -12.28 3.37 13.04
N GLY A 300 -11.15 3.84 12.53
CA GLY A 300 -10.21 4.65 13.29
C GLY A 300 -9.54 3.86 14.41
N LEU A 301 -9.20 4.55 15.50
CA LEU A 301 -8.53 3.95 16.65
C LEU A 301 -9.48 3.08 17.48
N ARG A 302 -9.01 1.89 17.85
CA ARG A 302 -9.71 1.05 18.83
C ARG A 302 -9.74 1.74 20.21
N LYS A 303 -10.78 1.48 20.98
CA LYS A 303 -11.03 2.16 22.27
C LYS A 303 -9.86 2.03 23.25
N ASN A 304 -9.28 0.83 23.37
CA ASN A 304 -8.14 0.57 24.24
C ASN A 304 -6.89 1.33 23.78
N ILE A 305 -6.61 1.36 22.48
CA ILE A 305 -5.49 2.13 21.90
C ILE A 305 -5.68 3.63 22.13
N ARG A 306 -6.91 4.13 21.95
CA ARG A 306 -7.26 5.52 22.23
C ARG A 306 -7.04 5.91 23.69
N GLN A 307 -7.25 4.99 24.64
CA GLN A 307 -7.02 5.22 26.07
C GLN A 307 -5.53 5.33 26.44
N CYS A 308 -4.63 4.78 25.64
CA CYS A 308 -3.19 4.94 25.80
C CYS A 308 -2.67 6.28 25.26
N CYS A 309 -3.48 7.02 24.48
CA CYS A 309 -3.06 8.27 23.87
C CYS A 309 -3.16 9.41 24.90
N GLU A 310 -2.07 10.15 25.08
CA GLU A 310 -2.04 11.41 25.81
C GLU A 310 -2.87 12.47 25.07
N ASP A 311 -2.66 12.55 23.75
CA ASP A 311 -3.36 13.49 22.87
C ASP A 311 -4.05 12.78 21.71
N ILE A 312 -5.13 13.39 21.23
CA ILE A 312 -5.78 13.02 19.98
C ILE A 312 -5.57 14.15 18.98
N VAL A 313 -4.96 13.85 17.83
CA VAL A 313 -4.69 14.85 16.79
C VAL A 313 -5.68 14.73 15.63
N ILE A 314 -6.12 15.89 15.12
CA ILE A 314 -6.91 16.03 13.91
C ILE A 314 -6.19 16.92 12.89
N ILE A 315 -6.31 16.57 11.62
CA ILE A 315 -5.92 17.45 10.50
C ILE A 315 -7.12 18.36 10.20
N PRO A 316 -6.99 19.69 10.33
CA PRO A 316 -8.10 20.60 10.07
C PRO A 316 -8.48 20.56 8.58
N GLY A 317 -9.77 20.30 8.31
CA GLY A 317 -10.36 20.42 6.98
C GLY A 317 -11.12 21.74 6.80
N GLN A 318 -11.45 22.10 5.57
CA GLN A 318 -12.41 23.19 5.32
C GLN A 318 -13.82 22.70 5.62
N SER A 319 -14.60 23.44 6.41
CA SER A 319 -16.04 23.18 6.51
C SER A 319 -16.72 23.72 5.25
N THR A 320 -17.14 22.83 4.35
CA THR A 320 -18.15 23.16 3.35
C THR A 320 -19.50 22.62 3.81
N ASP A 321 -20.58 23.27 3.35
CA ASP A 321 -21.99 23.13 3.75
C ASP A 321 -22.43 21.76 4.29
N GLU A 322 -23.37 21.79 5.25
CA GLU A 322 -23.88 20.66 6.06
C GLU A 322 -24.29 19.40 5.25
N ASP A 323 -24.52 19.51 3.94
CA ASP A 323 -25.03 18.43 3.08
C ASP A 323 -23.96 17.75 2.17
N THR A 324 -22.71 18.21 2.13
CA THR A 324 -21.65 17.63 1.26
C THR A 324 -20.29 17.54 1.96
N ARG A 325 -20.25 16.89 3.13
CA ARG A 325 -19.02 16.73 3.90
C ARG A 325 -18.27 15.44 3.55
N VAL A 326 -17.03 15.58 3.06
CA VAL A 326 -16.05 14.48 3.09
C VAL A 326 -15.46 14.48 4.50
N ASP A 327 -15.86 13.51 5.31
CA ASP A 327 -15.61 13.52 6.76
C ASP A 327 -14.19 13.11 7.17
N SER A 328 -13.39 12.57 6.25
CA SER A 328 -12.05 12.07 6.57
C SER A 328 -11.11 12.06 5.35
N LEU A 329 -9.82 12.18 5.64
CA LEU A 329 -8.75 11.95 4.67
C LEU A 329 -8.42 10.46 4.60
N ASN A 330 -7.91 10.04 3.44
CA ASN A 330 -7.29 8.72 3.34
C ASN A 330 -6.15 8.57 4.37
N VAL A 331 -6.08 7.43 5.04
CA VAL A 331 -5.10 7.18 6.13
C VAL A 331 -3.65 7.41 5.69
N SER A 332 -3.29 7.11 4.45
CA SER A 332 -1.93 7.30 3.94
C SER A 332 -1.58 8.77 3.76
N VAL A 333 -2.55 9.58 3.34
CA VAL A 333 -2.41 11.03 3.21
C VAL A 333 -2.34 11.66 4.60
N ALA A 334 -3.23 11.25 5.51
CA ALA A 334 -3.22 11.75 6.89
C ALA A 334 -1.90 11.43 7.60
N SER A 335 -1.39 10.20 7.45
CA SER A 335 -0.10 9.79 7.98
C SER A 335 1.02 10.69 7.47
N ALA A 336 1.08 10.94 6.15
CA ALA A 336 2.12 11.77 5.56
C ALA A 336 2.10 13.22 6.08
N ILE A 337 0.92 13.82 6.24
CA ILE A 337 0.76 15.18 6.78
C ILE A 337 1.24 15.24 8.23
N LEU A 338 0.76 14.34 9.09
CA LEU A 338 1.11 14.34 10.52
C LEU A 338 2.59 14.04 10.75
N LEU A 339 3.18 13.14 9.96
CA LEU A 339 4.61 12.87 10.01
C LEU A 339 5.43 14.07 9.54
N TYR A 340 4.97 14.79 8.51
CA TYR A 340 5.66 15.99 8.05
C TYR A 340 5.65 17.07 9.15
N GLU A 341 4.50 17.29 9.79
CA GLU A 341 4.35 18.21 10.93
C GLU A 341 5.28 17.82 12.08
N LEU A 342 5.35 16.54 12.47
CA LEU A 342 6.19 16.09 13.59
C LEU A 342 7.70 16.11 13.29
N LEU A 343 8.11 15.88 12.04
CA LEU A 343 9.52 15.69 11.70
C LEU A 343 10.19 16.95 11.14
N HIS A 344 9.42 17.96 10.71
CA HIS A 344 9.92 19.11 9.96
C HIS A 344 9.46 20.49 10.48
N HIS A 345 8.70 20.52 11.58
CA HIS A 345 8.34 21.75 12.29
C HIS A 345 8.88 21.69 13.73
#